data_AF-A0A349VKR9-F1
#
_entry.id   AF-A0A349VKR9-F1
#
_cell.length_a   1.000
_cell.length_b   1.000
_cell.length_c   1.000
_cell.angle_alpha   90.00
_cell.angle_beta   90.00
_cell.angle_gamma   90.00
#
_symmetry.space_group_name_H-M   'P 1'
#
loop_
_entity.id
_entity.type
_entity.pdbx_description
1 polymer ?
#
loop_
_entity_poly.entity_id
_entity_poly.type
_entity_poly.pdbx_seq_one_letter_code
_entity_poly.pdbx_strand_id
1 'polypeptide(L)'
;PENPFFAKRIANLVWTHFLGRGIVHEPDDFRVSNPPVNGPLLDALANHLVKSKWDFRGLVREIVNSKTYQRACDTNDTNVLDNSNFSHSAVRRIRAEVLLDILAQVTETKNKFPGLPEGARAVQVADGRTSTYFLTTFGRATR
;
A
#
# COMPACT_ATOMS: atom_id res chain seq x y z
N PRO A 1 -19.78 4.78 -13.46
CA PRO A 1 -19.35 4.17 -14.75
C PRO A 1 -18.89 5.21 -15.78
N GLU A 2 -19.49 6.40 -15.78
CA GLU A 2 -19.25 7.46 -16.79
C GLU A 2 -17.95 8.26 -16.59
N ASN A 3 -17.34 8.21 -15.40
CA ASN A 3 -16.07 8.90 -15.13
C ASN A 3 -14.88 7.93 -15.31
N PRO A 4 -14.10 8.03 -16.42
CA PRO A 4 -12.96 7.16 -16.68
C PRO A 4 -11.79 7.43 -15.72
N PHE A 5 -11.69 8.64 -15.15
CA PHE A 5 -10.61 9.01 -14.23
C PHE A 5 -10.78 8.35 -12.86
N PHE A 6 -12.01 8.13 -12.42
CA PHE A 6 -12.27 7.52 -11.11
C PHE A 6 -11.70 6.09 -11.03
N ALA A 7 -11.92 5.26 -12.06
CA ALA A 7 -11.38 3.91 -12.11
C ALA A 7 -9.84 3.90 -12.10
N LYS A 8 -9.20 4.79 -12.89
CA LYS A 8 -7.74 4.93 -12.90
C LYS A 8 -7.18 5.38 -11.56
N ARG A 9 -7.82 6.35 -10.91
CA ARG A 9 -7.40 6.87 -9.60
C ARG A 9 -7.46 5.78 -8.53
N ILE A 10 -8.56 5.02 -8.48
CA ILE A 10 -8.71 3.91 -7.54
C ILE A 10 -7.69 2.80 -7.82
N ALA A 11 -7.52 2.41 -9.09
CA ALA A 11 -6.51 1.43 -9.46
C ALA A 11 -5.10 1.86 -9.04
N ASN A 12 -4.73 3.12 -9.29
CA ASN A 12 -3.43 3.68 -8.89
C ASN A 12 -3.27 3.73 -7.36
N LEU A 13 -4.33 4.07 -6.62
CA LEU A 13 -4.31 4.11 -5.17
C LEU A 13 -4.06 2.72 -4.57
N VAL A 14 -4.77 1.69 -5.07
CA VAL A 14 -4.57 0.30 -4.65
C VAL A 14 -3.17 -0.17 -5.02
N TRP A 15 -2.72 0.08 -6.25
CA TRP A 15 -1.36 -0.23 -6.68
C TRP A 15 -0.30 0.39 -5.76
N THR A 16 -0.43 1.69 -5.46
CA THR A 16 0.49 2.39 -4.57
C THR A 16 0.50 1.79 -3.17
N HIS A 17 -0.65 1.37 -2.64
CA HIS A 17 -0.71 0.74 -1.32
C HIS A 17 0.15 -0.53 -1.24
N PHE A 18 0.17 -1.32 -2.31
CA PHE A 18 0.92 -2.58 -2.35
C PHE A 18 2.39 -2.39 -2.75
N LEU A 19 2.67 -1.58 -3.78
CA LEU A 19 4.02 -1.40 -4.31
C LEU A 19 4.78 -0.20 -3.72
N GLY A 20 4.14 0.62 -2.88
CA GLY A 20 4.75 1.81 -2.26
C GLY A 20 4.87 3.03 -3.19
N ARG A 21 4.79 2.83 -4.51
CA ARG A 21 4.78 3.87 -5.53
C ARG A 21 3.63 3.63 -6.52
N GLY A 22 2.94 4.69 -6.91
CA GLY A 22 1.90 4.64 -7.94
C GLY A 22 2.46 4.57 -9.36
N ILE A 23 1.66 4.03 -10.28
CA ILE A 23 1.91 4.10 -11.72
C ILE A 23 1.92 5.59 -12.16
N VAL A 24 1.01 6.38 -11.59
CA VAL A 24 1.17 7.84 -11.50
C VAL A 24 1.75 8.12 -10.10
N HIS A 25 2.92 8.75 -10.05
CA HIS A 25 3.58 9.07 -8.79
C HIS A 25 2.88 10.24 -8.10
N GLU A 26 2.82 10.21 -6.78
CA GLU A 26 1.81 10.93 -5.99
C GLU A 26 0.39 10.47 -6.39
N PRO A 27 -0.23 9.55 -5.61
CA PRO A 27 -1.49 8.93 -5.98
C PRO A 27 -2.65 9.90 -6.24
N ASP A 28 -2.54 11.13 -5.75
CA ASP A 28 -3.55 12.17 -5.88
C ASP A 28 -3.24 13.20 -6.98
N ASP A 29 -2.03 13.22 -7.55
CA ASP A 29 -1.56 14.25 -8.50
C ASP A 29 -1.68 13.86 -9.98
N PHE A 30 -2.91 13.67 -10.44
CA PHE A 30 -3.18 13.37 -11.87
C PHE A 30 -3.14 14.65 -12.71
N ARG A 31 -1.98 14.99 -13.26
CA ARG A 31 -1.76 16.12 -14.19
C ARG A 31 -1.17 15.63 -15.51
N VAL A 32 -1.37 16.41 -16.57
CA VAL A 32 -0.74 16.12 -17.88
C VAL A 32 0.80 16.13 -17.78
N SER A 33 1.35 16.96 -16.90
CA SER A 33 2.79 17.03 -16.61
C SER A 33 3.31 15.88 -15.73
N ASN A 34 2.43 15.02 -15.21
CA ASN A 34 2.77 13.85 -14.39
C ASN A 34 2.16 12.58 -15.04
N PRO A 35 2.68 12.15 -16.19
CA PRO A 35 2.11 11.02 -16.92
C PRO A 35 2.35 9.70 -16.16
N PRO A 36 1.49 8.68 -16.39
CA PRO A 36 1.74 7.35 -15.86
C PRO A 36 3.02 6.77 -16.45
N VAL A 37 3.84 6.12 -15.62
CA VAL A 37 5.04 5.39 -16.08
C VAL A 37 4.68 4.25 -17.04
N ASN A 38 3.47 3.71 -16.91
CA ASN A 38 2.90 2.72 -17.82
C ASN A 38 1.38 2.94 -17.98
N GLY A 39 1.00 3.72 -19.00
CA GLY A 39 -0.39 4.01 -19.33
C GLY A 39 -1.23 2.76 -19.63
N PRO A 40 -0.78 1.83 -20.51
CA PRO A 40 -1.52 0.60 -20.80
C PRO A 40 -1.81 -0.26 -19.58
N LEU A 41 -0.87 -0.37 -18.63
CA LEU A 41 -1.09 -1.08 -17.36
C LEU A 41 -2.18 -0.41 -16.52
N LEU A 42 -2.12 0.92 -16.37
CA LEU A 42 -3.12 1.66 -15.62
C LEU A 42 -4.51 1.50 -16.23
N ASP A 43 -4.60 1.56 -17.56
CA ASP A 43 -5.84 1.35 -18.30
C ASP A 43 -6.37 -0.08 -18.14
N ALA A 44 -5.49 -1.08 -18.15
CA ALA A 44 -5.86 -2.48 -17.92
C ALA A 44 -6.46 -2.69 -16.51
N LEU A 45 -5.83 -2.14 -15.46
CA LEU A 45 -6.33 -2.24 -14.09
C LEU A 45 -7.66 -1.49 -13.90
N ALA A 46 -7.79 -0.30 -14.49
CA ALA A 46 -9.04 0.47 -14.47
C ALA A 46 -10.17 -0.29 -15.18
N ASN A 47 -9.88 -0.87 -16.35
CA ASN A 47 -10.83 -1.69 -17.09
C ASN A 47 -11.22 -2.95 -16.32
N HIS A 48 -10.28 -3.59 -15.61
CA HIS A 48 -10.57 -4.73 -14.76
C HIS A 48 -11.57 -4.36 -13.66
N LEU A 49 -11.38 -3.23 -12.96
CA LEU A 49 -12.31 -2.74 -11.95
C LEU A 49 -13.72 -2.49 -12.51
N VAL A 50 -13.82 -1.85 -13.67
CA VAL A 50 -15.13 -1.55 -14.29
C VAL A 50 -15.83 -2.85 -14.71
N LYS A 51 -15.11 -3.78 -15.34
CA LYS A 51 -15.64 -5.07 -15.79
C LYS A 51 -16.04 -5.98 -14.62
N SER A 52 -15.29 -5.94 -13.52
CA SER A 52 -15.59 -6.73 -12.31
C SER A 52 -16.68 -6.11 -11.42
N LYS A 53 -17.34 -5.03 -11.87
CA LYS A 53 -18.33 -4.27 -11.09
C LYS A 53 -17.76 -3.76 -9.76
N TRP A 54 -16.54 -3.23 -9.80
CA TRP A 54 -15.84 -2.64 -8.66
C TRP A 54 -15.44 -3.66 -7.59
N ASP A 55 -15.11 -4.90 -7.98
CA ASP A 55 -14.56 -5.89 -7.06
C ASP A 55 -13.11 -5.53 -6.67
N PHE A 56 -12.97 -4.88 -5.52
CA PHE A 56 -11.68 -4.54 -4.93
C PHE A 56 -10.86 -5.77 -4.56
N ARG A 57 -11.48 -6.86 -4.10
CA ARG A 57 -10.73 -8.07 -3.71
C ARG A 57 -10.15 -8.75 -4.94
N GLY A 58 -10.91 -8.76 -6.04
CA GLY A 58 -10.43 -9.20 -7.36
C GLY A 58 -9.22 -8.41 -7.83
N LEU A 59 -9.28 -7.08 -7.79
CA LEU A 59 -8.15 -6.23 -8.16
C LEU A 59 -6.92 -6.50 -7.27
N VAL A 60 -7.11 -6.56 -5.95
CA VAL A 60 -6.01 -6.84 -5.02
C VAL A 60 -5.38 -8.19 -5.34
N ARG A 61 -6.19 -9.24 -5.58
CA ARG A 61 -5.71 -10.57 -5.97
C ARG A 61 -4.87 -10.52 -7.24
N GLU A 62 -5.32 -9.78 -8.26
CA GLU A 62 -4.59 -9.62 -9.52
C GLU A 62 -3.21 -8.97 -9.30
N ILE A 63 -3.17 -7.90 -8.51
CA ILE A 63 -1.92 -7.18 -8.19
C ILE A 63 -0.96 -8.09 -7.44
N VAL A 64 -1.39 -8.75 -6.36
CA VAL A 64 -0.50 -9.57 -5.53
C VAL A 64 -0.05 -10.88 -6.20
N ASN A 65 -0.82 -11.36 -7.18
CA ASN A 65 -0.43 -12.50 -8.02
C ASN A 65 0.40 -12.10 -9.24
N SER A 66 0.62 -10.81 -9.48
CA SER A 66 1.41 -10.35 -10.62
C SER A 66 2.91 -10.63 -10.42
N LYS A 67 3.61 -10.88 -11.52
CA LYS A 67 5.08 -10.97 -11.53
C LYS A 67 5.73 -9.70 -10.96
N THR A 68 5.11 -8.54 -11.17
CA THR A 68 5.62 -7.26 -10.68
C THR A 68 5.63 -7.18 -9.16
N TYR A 69 4.56 -7.60 -8.50
CA TYR A 69 4.50 -7.64 -7.03
C TYR A 69 5.44 -8.68 -6.43
N GLN A 70 5.63 -9.81 -7.13
CA GLN A 70 6.43 -10.95 -6.66
C GLN A 70 7.92 -10.85 -7.02
N ARG A 71 8.39 -9.73 -7.58
CA ARG A 71 9.82 -9.58 -7.89
C ARG A 71 10.66 -9.58 -6.61
N ALA A 72 11.89 -10.09 -6.73
CA ALA A 72 12.89 -9.95 -5.68
C ALA A 72 13.27 -8.47 -5.48
N CYS A 73 13.83 -8.16 -4.31
CA CYS A 73 14.40 -6.85 -4.02
C CYS A 73 15.79 -6.65 -4.65
N ASP A 74 16.48 -7.75 -4.96
CA ASP A 74 17.83 -7.72 -5.52
C ASP A 74 17.81 -7.09 -6.92
N THR A 75 18.72 -6.15 -7.13
CA THR A 75 18.92 -5.47 -8.41
C THR A 75 20.07 -6.11 -9.18
N ASN A 76 20.14 -5.78 -10.47
CA ASN A 76 21.25 -6.09 -11.36
C ASN A 76 21.78 -4.79 -11.96
N ASP A 77 22.89 -4.90 -12.71
CA ASP A 77 23.59 -3.74 -13.29
C ASP A 77 22.69 -2.85 -14.18
N THR A 78 21.63 -3.41 -14.78
CA THR A 78 20.75 -2.68 -15.69
C THR A 78 19.59 -1.99 -15.00
N ASN A 79 19.26 -2.36 -13.76
CA ASN A 79 18.07 -1.85 -13.06
C ASN A 79 18.35 -1.25 -11.67
N VAL A 80 19.62 -1.19 -11.25
CA VAL A 80 20.01 -0.64 -9.95
C VAL A 80 19.54 0.81 -9.73
N LEU A 81 19.40 1.58 -10.81
CA LEU A 81 18.92 2.97 -10.76
C LEU A 81 17.41 3.11 -11.06
N ASP A 82 16.70 2.00 -11.32
CA ASP A 82 15.28 2.06 -11.61
C ASP A 82 14.45 2.25 -10.35
N ASN A 83 13.87 3.44 -10.21
CA ASN A 83 13.05 3.80 -9.06
C ASN A 83 11.56 3.95 -9.41
N SER A 84 11.15 3.65 -10.65
CA SER A 84 9.82 3.99 -11.16
C SER A 84 9.14 2.91 -11.98
N ASN A 85 9.89 2.05 -12.67
CA ASN A 85 9.34 1.07 -13.60
C ASN A 85 9.02 -0.29 -12.96
N PHE A 86 9.14 -0.38 -11.63
CA PHE A 86 8.86 -1.60 -10.86
C PHE A 86 9.69 -2.80 -11.34
N SER A 87 10.95 -2.57 -11.74
CA SER A 87 11.84 -3.64 -12.20
C SER A 87 12.25 -4.61 -11.08
N HIS A 88 12.10 -4.20 -9.82
CA HIS A 88 12.36 -4.98 -8.62
C HIS A 88 11.42 -4.49 -7.50
N SER A 89 11.32 -5.26 -6.43
CA SER A 89 10.51 -4.87 -5.27
C SER A 89 11.25 -3.83 -4.43
N ALA A 90 10.57 -2.75 -4.06
CA ALA A 90 11.13 -1.72 -3.21
C ALA A 90 11.05 -2.14 -1.73
N VAL A 91 12.18 -2.03 -1.02
CA VAL A 91 12.20 -2.25 0.43
C VAL A 91 11.45 -1.13 1.13
N ARG A 92 10.45 -1.50 1.93
CA ARG A 92 9.61 -0.55 2.67
C ARG A 92 9.55 -0.87 4.15
N ARG A 93 9.42 0.18 4.96
CA ARG A 93 9.21 0.02 6.40
C ARG A 93 7.83 -0.57 6.66
N ILE A 94 7.76 -1.49 7.62
CA ILE A 94 6.50 -1.96 8.19
C ILE A 94 5.93 -0.82 9.03
N ARG A 95 4.61 -0.58 8.93
CA ARG A 95 3.93 0.41 9.77
C ARG A 95 4.08 0.04 11.26
N ALA A 96 4.27 1.02 12.13
CA ALA A 96 4.53 0.81 13.55
C ALA A 96 3.43 -0.04 14.22
N GLU A 97 2.16 0.17 13.86
CA GLU A 97 1.03 -0.60 14.38
C GLU A 97 1.13 -2.08 13.99
N VAL A 98 1.47 -2.34 12.73
CA VAL A 98 1.63 -3.71 12.23
C VAL A 98 2.83 -4.39 12.88
N LEU A 99 3.94 -3.67 13.06
CA LEU A 99 5.12 -4.20 13.73
C LEU A 99 4.82 -4.56 15.20
N LEU A 100 4.12 -3.68 15.92
CA LEU A 100 3.70 -3.96 17.30
C LEU A 100 2.78 -5.17 17.38
N ASP A 101 1.83 -5.30 16.45
CA ASP A 101 0.92 -6.45 16.39
C ASP A 101 1.65 -7.76 16.11
N ILE A 102 2.66 -7.75 15.22
CA ILE A 102 3.50 -8.93 14.95
C ILE A 102 4.26 -9.33 16.22
N LEU A 103 4.90 -8.38 16.89
CA LEU A 103 5.65 -8.65 18.11
C LEU A 103 4.73 -9.23 19.19
N ALA A 104 3.60 -8.57 19.44
CA ALA A 104 2.61 -9.02 20.42
C ALA A 104 2.04 -10.40 20.10
N GLN A 105 1.85 -10.72 18.82
CA GLN A 105 1.39 -12.03 18.38
C GLN A 105 2.44 -13.11 18.64
N VAL A 106 3.72 -12.85 18.35
CA VAL A 106 4.81 -13.84 18.52
C VAL A 106 5.17 -14.04 19.99
N THR A 107 5.11 -12.99 20.81
CA THR A 107 5.43 -13.06 22.24
C THR A 107 4.21 -13.35 23.11
N GLU A 108 3.02 -13.50 22.52
CA GLU A 108 1.73 -13.64 23.22
C GLU A 108 1.43 -12.48 24.21
N THR A 109 2.04 -11.32 23.98
CA THR A 109 1.86 -10.15 24.83
C THR A 109 0.49 -9.53 24.58
N LYS A 110 -0.28 -9.31 25.65
CA LYS A 110 -1.56 -8.61 25.57
C LYS A 110 -1.34 -7.10 25.72
N ASN A 111 -1.46 -6.38 24.61
CA ASN A 111 -1.45 -4.92 24.64
C ASN A 111 -2.76 -4.38 25.22
N LYS A 112 -2.68 -3.26 25.95
CA LYS A 112 -3.85 -2.50 26.39
C LYS A 112 -3.76 -1.10 25.82
N PHE A 113 -4.78 -0.73 25.05
CA PHE A 113 -4.96 0.62 24.54
C PHE A 113 -6.16 1.28 25.24
N PRO A 114 -6.07 2.59 25.55
CA PRO A 114 -7.22 3.39 26.00
C PRO A 114 -8.46 3.14 25.14
N GLY A 115 -9.60 2.88 25.79
CA GLY A 115 -10.89 2.67 25.10
C GLY A 115 -11.07 1.32 24.40
N LEU A 116 -10.06 0.44 24.38
CA LEU A 116 -10.13 -0.88 23.77
C LEU A 116 -9.98 -2.01 24.81
N PRO A 117 -10.51 -3.21 24.55
CA PRO A 117 -10.30 -4.36 25.44
C PRO A 117 -8.83 -4.75 25.51
N GLU A 118 -8.46 -5.50 26.56
CA GLU A 118 -7.12 -6.06 26.67
C GLU A 118 -6.88 -7.09 25.55
N GLY A 119 -5.68 -7.07 24.95
CA GLY A 119 -5.33 -7.88 23.78
C GLY A 119 -5.83 -7.29 22.46
N ALA A 120 -6.34 -6.05 22.45
CA ALA A 120 -6.66 -5.36 21.21
C ALA A 120 -5.39 -5.13 20.36
N ARG A 121 -5.59 -5.08 19.04
CA ARG A 121 -4.50 -4.85 18.08
C ARG A 121 -4.25 -3.35 17.91
N ALA A 122 -3.00 -2.96 17.73
CA ALA A 122 -2.60 -1.59 17.45
C ALA A 122 -3.28 -1.06 16.18
N VAL A 123 -3.50 -1.89 15.15
CA VAL A 123 -4.23 -1.47 13.94
C VAL A 123 -5.70 -1.13 14.17
N GLN A 124 -6.27 -1.47 15.34
CA GLN A 124 -7.66 -1.14 15.70
C GLN A 124 -7.77 0.21 16.43
N VAL A 125 -6.65 0.84 16.77
CA VAL A 125 -6.62 2.16 17.40
C VAL A 125 -7.09 3.21 16.38
N ALA A 126 -8.32 3.72 16.57
CA ALA A 126 -8.90 4.75 15.71
C ALA A 126 -8.41 6.16 16.05
N ASP A 127 -8.07 6.41 17.32
CA ASP A 127 -7.69 7.73 17.80
C ASP A 127 -6.19 8.01 17.58
N GLY A 128 -5.90 9.06 16.81
CA GLY A 128 -4.58 9.66 16.56
C GLY A 128 -3.76 9.99 17.82
N ARG A 129 -4.43 10.24 18.95
CA ARG A 129 -3.79 10.66 20.20
C ARG A 129 -3.41 9.50 21.11
N THR A 130 -4.07 8.36 20.95
CA THR A 130 -3.81 7.16 21.76
C THR A 130 -2.47 6.55 21.34
N SER A 131 -1.41 6.73 22.14
CA SER A 131 -0.06 6.24 21.83
C SER A 131 0.55 5.44 22.98
N THR A 132 1.54 4.63 22.64
CA THR A 132 2.42 3.91 23.57
C THR A 132 3.87 4.31 23.27
N TYR A 133 4.79 4.00 24.19
CA TYR A 133 6.22 4.21 23.95
C TYR A 133 6.66 3.67 22.58
N PHE A 134 6.24 2.43 22.26
CA PHE A 134 6.56 1.77 21.00
C PHE A 134 6.08 2.55 19.77
N LEU A 135 4.80 2.95 19.74
CA LEU A 135 4.21 3.66 18.59
C LEU A 135 4.87 5.03 18.38
N THR A 136 5.25 5.71 19.46
CA THR A 136 5.99 6.98 19.38
C THR A 136 7.40 6.78 18.82
N THR A 137 8.12 5.73 19.24
CA THR A 137 9.50 5.47 18.80
C THR A 137 9.59 5.03 17.34
N PHE A 138 8.69 4.15 16.87
CA PHE A 138 8.76 3.57 15.52
C PHE A 138 8.03 4.39 14.45
N GLY A 139 7.70 5.65 14.76
CA GLY A 139 7.21 6.60 13.77
C GLY A 139 5.78 6.33 13.34
N ARG A 140 4.85 6.29 14.30
CA ARG A 140 3.43 6.47 13.99
C ARG A 140 3.28 7.70 13.07
N ALA A 141 2.44 7.58 12.04
CA ALA A 141 2.06 8.72 11.23
C ALA A 141 1.37 9.77 12.12
N THR A 142 1.78 11.04 12.05
CA THR A 142 1.20 12.19 12.78
C THR A 142 -0.23 12.56 12.35
N ARG A 143 -0.94 11.65 11.68
CA ARG A 143 -2.29 11.89 11.17
C ARG A 143 -3.32 11.97 12.30
#